data_AF-A0A7S4MIX3-F1
#
_entry.id   AF-A0A7S4MIX3-F1
#
_cell.length_a   1.000
_cell.length_b   1.000
_cell.length_c   1.000
_cell.angle_alpha   90.00
_cell.angle_beta   90.00
_cell.angle_gamma   90.00
#
_symmetry.space_group_name_H-M   'P 1'
#
loop_
_entity.id
_entity.type
_entity.pdbx_description
1 polymer ?
#
loop_
_entity_poly.entity_id
_entity_poly.type
_entity_poly.pdbx_seq_one_letter_code
_entity_poly.pdbx_strand_id
1 'polypeptide(L)'
;CPRGFAGDGVSCADIDECAVVAGGAPYPCDPRATCTNTYGGFNCTCTTEGFTGDGFVCGDVDECALGIDKCDPNARCINKLASYDCACRIGFATVPDTCTFC
;
A
#
# COMPACT_ATOMS: atom_id res chain seq x y z
N CYS A 1 -8.61 32.03 7.09
CA CYS A 1 -8.99 30.75 7.70
C CYS A 1 -7.75 30.08 8.31
N PRO A 2 -7.89 29.17 9.28
CA PRO A 2 -6.78 28.33 9.76
C PRO A 2 -6.15 27.52 8.62
N ARG A 3 -4.94 27.01 8.82
CA ARG A 3 -4.32 26.08 7.86
C ARG A 3 -5.22 24.85 7.67
N GLY A 4 -5.37 24.38 6.43
CA GLY A 4 -6.32 23.31 6.07
C GLY A 4 -7.72 23.80 5.72
N PHE A 5 -7.99 25.11 5.77
CA PHE A 5 -9.30 25.67 5.47
C PHE A 5 -9.24 26.83 4.47
N ALA A 6 -10.23 26.92 3.59
CA ALA A 6 -10.41 27.99 2.61
C ALA A 6 -11.69 28.77 2.87
N GLY A 7 -11.69 30.08 2.62
CA GLY A 7 -12.85 30.95 2.82
C GLY A 7 -12.49 32.42 2.99
N ASP A 8 -13.47 33.24 3.36
CA ASP A 8 -13.36 34.70 3.47
C ASP A 8 -12.81 35.17 4.84
N GLY A 9 -12.48 34.24 5.73
CA GLY A 9 -12.01 34.53 7.08
C GLY A 9 -13.12 34.68 8.12
N VAL A 10 -14.39 34.66 7.71
CA VAL A 10 -15.57 34.61 8.57
C VAL A 10 -16.24 33.23 8.45
N SER A 11 -16.38 32.73 7.22
CA SER A 11 -16.82 31.38 6.88
C SER A 11 -15.65 30.61 6.29
N CYS A 12 -15.32 29.47 6.89
CA CYS A 12 -14.19 28.64 6.48
C CYS A 12 -14.69 27.22 6.21
N ALA A 13 -14.45 26.73 4.99
CA ALA A 13 -14.69 25.36 4.58
C ALA A 13 -13.37 24.59 4.60
N ASP A 14 -13.48 23.31 4.93
CA ASP A 14 -12.37 22.36 4.86
C ASP A 14 -11.83 22.28 3.42
N ILE A 15 -10.51 22.22 3.27
CA ILE A 15 -9.87 22.00 1.98
C ILE A 15 -9.71 20.50 1.81
N ASP A 16 -10.29 19.92 0.76
CA ASP A 16 -10.03 18.53 0.43
C ASP A 16 -8.67 18.39 -0.27
N GLU A 17 -7.60 18.18 0.50
CA GLU A 17 -6.24 18.03 -0.05
C GLU A 17 -6.08 16.83 -0.99
N CYS A 18 -6.96 15.83 -0.90
CA CYS A 18 -6.97 14.69 -1.80
C CYS A 18 -7.60 15.04 -3.17
N ALA A 19 -8.52 16.02 -3.21
CA ALA A 19 -9.15 16.53 -4.42
C ALA A 19 -8.37 17.69 -5.07
N VAL A 20 -7.44 18.35 -4.34
CA VAL A 20 -6.60 19.46 -4.86
C VAL A 20 -5.46 18.96 -5.78
N VAL A 21 -5.77 18.03 -6.70
CA VAL A 21 -4.92 17.76 -7.88
C VAL A 21 -5.16 18.83 -8.96
N ALA A 22 -6.33 19.48 -8.94
CA ALA A 22 -6.77 20.44 -9.94
C ALA A 22 -6.10 21.84 -9.88
N GLY A 23 -5.33 22.13 -8.82
CA GLY A 23 -4.69 23.44 -8.61
C GLY A 23 -3.21 23.53 -8.98
N GLY A 24 -2.63 22.47 -9.56
CA GLY A 24 -1.19 22.39 -9.85
C GLY A 24 -0.32 21.97 -8.66
N ALA A 25 -0.93 21.65 -7.51
CA ALA A 25 -0.24 21.02 -6.39
C ALA A 25 -0.05 19.51 -6.68
N PRO A 26 1.12 18.93 -6.38
CA PRO A 26 1.32 17.49 -6.49
C PRO A 26 0.43 16.74 -5.49
N TYR A 27 -0.01 15.55 -5.88
CA TYR A 27 -0.73 14.62 -5.00
C TYR A 27 0.05 14.44 -3.68
N PRO A 28 -0.60 14.55 -2.50
CA PRO A 28 0.13 14.72 -1.25
C PRO A 28 0.73 13.43 -0.66
N CYS A 29 0.35 12.26 -1.18
CA CYS A 29 0.79 10.95 -0.67
C CYS A 29 1.74 10.23 -1.63
N ASP A 30 2.37 9.15 -1.17
CA ASP A 30 3.12 8.23 -2.03
C ASP A 30 2.19 7.70 -3.16
N PRO A 31 2.69 7.45 -4.38
CA PRO A 31 1.90 6.82 -5.45
C PRO A 31 1.29 5.45 -5.08
N ARG A 32 1.82 4.78 -4.05
CA ARG A 32 1.33 3.51 -3.49
C ARG A 32 0.58 3.71 -2.17
N ALA A 33 -0.02 4.88 -1.98
CA ALA A 33 -0.84 5.21 -0.84
C ALA A 33 -2.20 5.77 -1.26
N THR A 34 -3.17 5.62 -0.37
CA THR A 34 -4.49 6.22 -0.48
C THR A 34 -4.55 7.46 0.41
N CYS A 35 -4.89 8.60 -0.18
CA CYS A 35 -5.22 9.84 0.53
C CYS A 35 -6.66 9.78 1.06
N THR A 36 -6.84 10.13 2.33
CA THR A 36 -8.15 10.31 2.96
C THR A 36 -8.23 11.73 3.52
N ASN A 37 -9.18 12.52 3.02
CA ASN A 37 -9.42 13.85 3.55
C ASN A 37 -10.01 13.80 4.96
N THR A 38 -9.59 14.71 5.82
CA THR A 38 -10.05 14.83 7.21
C THR A 38 -10.36 16.28 7.53
N TYR A 39 -11.12 16.53 8.59
CA TYR A 39 -11.43 17.92 8.94
C TYR A 39 -10.17 18.66 9.42
N GLY A 40 -9.71 19.62 8.63
CA GLY A 40 -8.53 20.44 8.86
C GLY A 40 -7.21 19.86 8.34
N GLY A 41 -7.26 18.82 7.51
CA GLY A 41 -6.08 18.24 6.87
C GLY A 41 -6.36 16.88 6.23
N PHE A 42 -5.34 16.05 6.05
CA PHE A 42 -5.50 14.75 5.39
C PHE A 42 -4.61 13.69 6.03
N ASN A 43 -4.90 12.43 5.71
CA ASN A 43 -4.07 11.30 6.06
C ASN A 43 -3.72 10.47 4.83
N CYS A 44 -2.50 9.94 4.80
CA CYS A 44 -2.03 9.02 3.77
C CYS A 44 -1.85 7.63 4.38
N THR A 45 -2.33 6.60 3.70
CA THR A 45 -2.15 5.21 4.14
C THR A 45 -1.64 4.37 2.98
N CYS A 46 -0.51 3.67 3.16
CA CYS A 46 -0.01 2.75 2.14
C CYS A 46 -1.09 1.73 1.77
N THR A 47 -1.19 1.40 0.49
CA THR A 47 -2.10 0.33 0.04
C THR A 47 -1.72 -0.97 0.75
N THR A 48 -2.71 -1.57 1.42
CA THR A 48 -2.51 -2.74 2.29
C THR A 48 -2.15 -4.03 1.55
N GLU A 49 -2.21 -4.04 0.22
CA GLU A 49 -1.76 -5.16 -0.61
C GLU A 49 -0.24 -5.12 -0.78
N GLY A 50 0.49 -5.53 0.25
CA GLY A 50 1.95 -5.75 0.18
C GLY A 50 2.82 -4.50 0.30
N PHE A 51 2.29 -3.36 0.77
CA PHE A 51 3.11 -2.19 1.09
C PHE A 51 2.99 -1.76 2.55
N THR A 52 4.07 -1.22 3.10
CA THR A 52 4.18 -0.69 4.46
C THR A 52 4.93 0.63 4.48
N GLY A 53 4.66 1.46 5.48
CA GLY A 53 5.24 2.79 5.61
C GLY A 53 4.31 3.77 6.30
N ASP A 54 4.61 5.06 6.16
CA ASP A 54 3.85 6.16 6.76
C ASP A 54 2.80 6.78 5.82
N GLY A 55 2.63 6.22 4.62
CA GLY A 55 1.72 6.72 3.59
C GLY A 55 2.30 7.84 2.72
N PHE A 56 3.37 8.51 3.16
CA PHE A 56 4.14 9.46 2.37
C PHE A 56 5.33 8.78 1.67
N VAL A 57 5.82 7.69 2.27
CA VAL A 57 6.78 6.75 1.71
C VAL A 57 6.25 5.35 1.94
N CYS A 58 5.98 4.63 0.85
CA CYS A 58 5.49 3.24 0.90
C CYS A 58 6.50 2.29 0.27
N GLY A 59 7.03 1.40 1.11
CA GLY A 59 7.95 0.34 0.74
C GLY A 59 7.25 -1.01 0.61
N ASP A 60 7.80 -1.86 -0.25
CA ASP A 60 7.36 -3.24 -0.42
C ASP A 60 7.50 -4.02 0.89
N VAL A 61 6.50 -4.85 1.22
CA VAL A 61 6.58 -5.81 2.32
C VAL A 61 7.19 -7.08 1.78
N ASP A 62 8.39 -7.43 2.22
CA ASP A 62 8.99 -8.71 1.86
C ASP A 62 8.42 -9.83 2.75
N GLU A 63 7.34 -10.48 2.29
CA GLU A 63 6.69 -11.54 3.08
C GLU A 63 7.61 -12.75 3.29
N CYS A 64 8.54 -12.99 2.36
CA CYS A 64 9.51 -14.07 2.45
C CYS A 64 10.57 -13.79 3.54
N ALA A 65 11.05 -12.56 3.64
CA ALA A 65 12.01 -12.16 4.67
C ALA A 65 11.38 -12.12 6.07
N LEU A 66 10.09 -11.78 6.15
CA LEU A 66 9.31 -11.78 7.38
C LEU A 66 8.80 -13.17 7.78
N GLY A 67 8.83 -14.15 6.87
CA GLY A 67 8.33 -15.51 7.10
C GLY A 67 6.82 -15.55 7.35
N ILE A 68 6.08 -14.60 6.75
CA ILE A 68 4.62 -14.51 6.81
C ILE A 68 3.96 -14.98 5.50
N ASP A 69 4.76 -15.47 4.56
CA ASP A 69 4.29 -16.09 3.33
C ASP A 69 3.41 -17.31 3.63
N LYS A 70 2.47 -17.60 2.73
CA LYS A 70 1.56 -18.74 2.83
C LYS A 70 1.96 -19.85 1.88
N CYS A 71 3.23 -19.94 1.51
CA CYS A 71 3.69 -20.98 0.62
C CYS A 71 3.61 -22.36 1.27
N ASP A 72 3.44 -23.39 0.45
CA ASP A 72 3.58 -24.77 0.89
C ASP A 72 4.96 -24.98 1.55
N PRO A 73 5.09 -25.76 2.64
CA PRO A 73 6.39 -26.09 3.24
C PRO A 73 7.43 -26.65 2.26
N ASN A 74 6.98 -27.27 1.16
CA ASN A 74 7.82 -27.80 0.07
C ASN A 74 8.01 -26.83 -1.10
N ALA A 75 7.56 -25.58 -0.98
CA ALA A 75 7.85 -24.51 -1.91
C ALA A 75 8.99 -23.61 -1.42
N ARG A 76 9.48 -22.74 -2.30
CA ARG A 76 10.26 -21.55 -1.95
C ARG A 76 9.39 -20.32 -2.17
N CYS A 77 9.47 -19.38 -1.24
CA CYS A 77 8.92 -18.04 -1.40
C CYS A 77 9.84 -17.20 -2.29
N ILE A 78 9.25 -16.40 -3.18
CA ILE A 78 9.93 -15.45 -4.06
C ILE A 78 9.24 -14.10 -3.89
N ASN A 79 9.92 -13.14 -3.26
CA ASN A 79 9.36 -11.82 -3.05
C ASN A 79 9.12 -11.10 -4.39
N LYS A 80 8.00 -10.38 -4.48
CA LYS A 80 7.61 -9.56 -5.63
C LYS A 80 7.11 -8.21 -5.14
N LEU A 81 7.11 -7.24 -6.03
CA LEU A 81 6.49 -5.97 -5.71
C LEU A 81 5.01 -6.17 -5.39
N ALA A 82 4.57 -5.72 -4.21
CA ALA A 82 3.22 -5.82 -3.66
C ALA A 82 2.74 -7.26 -3.31
N SER A 83 3.60 -8.29 -3.40
CA SER A 83 3.16 -9.68 -3.25
C SER A 83 4.34 -10.68 -3.18
N TYR A 84 4.04 -11.97 -3.22
CA TYR A 84 5.04 -13.03 -3.34
C TYR A 84 4.52 -14.19 -4.19
N ASP A 85 5.46 -14.94 -4.78
CA ASP A 85 5.18 -16.19 -5.48
C ASP A 85 5.68 -17.38 -4.68
N CYS A 86 4.99 -18.51 -4.82
CA CYS A 86 5.41 -19.81 -4.30
C CYS A 86 5.81 -20.73 -5.44
N ALA A 87 7.07 -21.16 -5.46
CA ALA A 87 7.56 -22.12 -6.45
C ALA A 87 7.92 -23.44 -5.78
N CYS A 88 7.30 -24.55 -6.21
CA CYS A 88 7.64 -25.87 -5.69
C CYS A 88 9.13 -26.16 -5.87
N ARG A 89 9.73 -26.81 -4.86
CA ARG A 89 11.12 -27.28 -4.96
C ARG A 89 11.23 -28.35 -6.05
N ILE A 90 12.44 -28.51 -6.59
CA ILE A 90 12.72 -29.52 -7.62
C ILE A 90 12.29 -30.90 -7.11
N GLY A 91 11.50 -31.62 -7.91
CA GLY A 91 10.94 -32.94 -7.55
C GLY A 91 9.48 -32.91 -7.08
N PHE A 92 8.90 -31.72 -6.89
CA PHE A 92 7.49 -31.53 -6.56
C PHE A 92 6.74 -30.90 -7.75
N ALA A 93 5.49 -31.29 -7.94
CA ALA A 93 4.57 -30.68 -8.90
C ALA A 93 3.44 -29.92 -8.19
N THR A 94 2.95 -28.88 -8.85
CA THR A 94 1.77 -28.13 -8.43
C THR A 94 0.52 -28.96 -8.70
N VAL A 95 -0.11 -29.46 -7.65
CA VAL A 95 -1.55 -29.73 -7.61
C VAL A 95 -2.22 -28.46 -7.06
N PRO A 96 -3.55 -28.25 -7.21
CA PRO A 96 -4.19 -27.01 -6.76
C PRO A 96 -3.74 -26.63 -5.34
N ASP A 97 -3.02 -25.51 -5.24
CA ASP A 97 -2.43 -24.90 -4.05
C ASP A 97 -1.52 -25.76 -3.16
N THR A 98 -1.00 -26.90 -3.65
CA THR A 98 -0.10 -27.78 -2.89
C THR A 98 1.07 -28.30 -3.74
N CYS A 99 2.23 -28.44 -3.11
CA CYS A 99 3.39 -29.07 -3.73
C CYS A 99 3.47 -30.53 -3.29
N THR A 100 3.07 -31.46 -4.16
CA THR A 100 3.23 -32.90 -3.91
C THR A 100 4.32 -33.50 -4.78
N PHE A 101 4.92 -34.61 -4.34
CA PHE A 101 5.84 -35.38 -5.18
C PHE A 101 5.18 -35.78 -6.50
N CYS A 102 5.94 -35.73 -7.59
CA CYS A 102 5.57 -36.34 -8.87
C CYS A 102 5.51 -37.86 -8.77
#